data_AF-A0A3D5WB67-F1
#
_entry.id   AF-A0A3D5WB67-F1
#
_cell.length_a   1.000
_cell.length_b   1.000
_cell.length_c   1.000
_cell.angle_alpha   90.00
_cell.angle_beta   90.00
_cell.angle_gamma   90.00
#
_symmetry.space_group_name_H-M   'P 1'
#
loop_
_entity.id
_entity.type
_entity.pdbx_description
1 polymer ?
#
loop_
_entity_poly.entity_id
_entity_poly.type
_entity_poly.pdbx_seq_one_letter_code
_entity_poly.pdbx_strand_id
1 'polypeptide(L)'
;MRDTELFQLALGLTSPWHVVSCEFDLDKRRLDVEIDFPRGSLFACPSCGREGCSAYDTERHEWRHLNFFQHEAYLAARVPRVNCGDCGVKTVEVPWARLGSGFTLLFEALIMMMAKAMPVKSIADIVKEHDTRLWRVLNHYVHESRQGADFSAVTEVGVDETSSKRGHNYVSLFVDMKSSQVLFATEGKDASTLERFKTDLEAHHGDSSNIQEVCCDMSPAFISGVEKHFPEAHLTFDKFHVLKILNEAVDEVRRQEQQSRPELKRTRYIWLKNPENLKENQATTLETLQVKKLN
;
A
#
# COMPACT_ATOMS: atom_id res chain seq x y z
N MET A 1 12.01 15.64 -38.40
CA MET A 1 11.55 15.99 -37.05
C MET A 1 12.77 15.85 -36.18
N ARG A 2 13.24 16.95 -35.58
CA ARG A 2 14.44 16.89 -34.72
C ARG A 2 14.05 16.15 -33.44
N ASP A 3 14.89 15.26 -32.95
CA ASP A 3 14.59 14.41 -31.79
C ASP A 3 14.05 15.21 -30.59
N THR A 4 14.53 16.45 -30.41
CA THR A 4 14.06 17.40 -29.38
C THR A 4 12.59 17.79 -29.53
N GLU A 5 12.07 17.98 -30.75
CA GLU A 5 10.65 18.29 -31.00
C GLU A 5 9.76 17.10 -30.61
N LEU A 6 10.21 15.87 -30.90
CA LEU A 6 9.52 14.65 -30.50
C LEU A 6 9.47 14.51 -28.98
N PHE A 7 10.62 14.65 -28.30
CA PHE A 7 10.67 14.52 -26.84
C PHE A 7 9.90 15.64 -26.14
N GLN A 8 9.92 16.87 -26.66
CA GLN A 8 9.12 17.96 -26.10
C GLN A 8 7.62 17.65 -26.15
N LEU A 9 7.14 17.14 -27.29
CA LEU A 9 5.74 16.71 -27.44
C LEU A 9 5.42 15.51 -26.55
N ALA A 10 6.29 14.50 -26.50
CA ALA A 10 6.07 13.29 -25.72
C ALA A 10 6.07 13.56 -24.20
N LEU A 11 6.90 14.48 -23.73
CA LEU A 11 6.94 14.92 -22.33
C LEU A 11 5.81 15.91 -21.98
N GLY A 12 5.03 16.38 -22.98
CA GLY A 12 3.95 17.34 -22.77
C GLY A 12 4.43 18.69 -22.23
N LEU A 13 5.67 19.10 -22.55
CA LEU A 13 6.21 20.35 -22.04
C LEU A 13 5.48 21.55 -22.64
N THR A 14 5.10 22.47 -21.78
CA THR A 14 4.47 23.75 -22.15
C THR A 14 5.44 24.89 -21.90
N SER A 15 5.22 26.01 -22.62
CA SER A 15 5.97 27.25 -22.42
C SER A 15 5.99 27.64 -20.93
N PRO A 16 7.14 28.04 -20.37
CA PRO A 16 8.39 28.38 -21.07
C PRO A 16 9.35 27.19 -21.30
N TRP A 17 9.00 25.99 -20.87
CA TRP A 17 9.88 24.83 -20.91
C TRP A 17 9.99 24.22 -22.31
N HIS A 18 11.20 23.89 -22.72
CA HIS A 18 11.49 23.25 -24.00
C HIS A 18 12.69 22.31 -23.90
N VAL A 19 12.75 21.33 -24.78
CA VAL A 19 13.89 20.41 -24.85
C VAL A 19 15.02 21.06 -25.66
N VAL A 20 16.21 21.12 -25.07
CA VAL A 20 17.42 21.70 -25.70
C VAL A 20 18.25 20.63 -26.38
N SER A 21 18.43 19.47 -25.74
CA SER A 21 19.17 18.35 -26.30
C SER A 21 18.65 17.02 -25.77
N CYS A 22 18.89 15.97 -26.55
CA CYS A 22 18.71 14.59 -26.13
C CYS A 22 19.99 13.83 -26.50
N GLU A 23 20.68 13.28 -25.51
CA GLU A 23 21.94 12.56 -25.69
C GLU A 23 21.76 11.11 -25.26
N PHE A 24 22.03 10.17 -26.17
CA PHE A 24 21.95 8.75 -25.89
C PHE A 24 23.35 8.14 -25.84
N ASP A 25 23.72 7.61 -24.67
CA ASP A 25 24.96 6.89 -24.42
C ASP A 25 24.69 5.39 -24.38
N LEU A 26 25.13 4.67 -25.42
CA LEU A 26 24.91 3.23 -25.55
C LEU A 26 25.70 2.43 -24.52
N ASP A 27 26.92 2.87 -24.18
CA ASP A 27 27.81 2.17 -23.25
C ASP A 27 27.26 2.26 -21.83
N LYS A 28 26.75 3.44 -21.45
CA LYS A 28 26.05 3.65 -20.18
C LYS A 28 24.60 3.16 -20.21
N ARG A 29 24.06 2.83 -21.39
CA ARG A 29 22.66 2.47 -21.61
C ARG A 29 21.71 3.53 -21.04
N ARG A 30 22.00 4.80 -21.32
CA ARG A 30 21.34 5.97 -20.71
C ARG A 30 20.96 7.01 -21.76
N LEU A 31 19.76 7.55 -21.65
CA LEU A 31 19.27 8.72 -22.37
C LEU A 31 19.20 9.91 -21.40
N ASP A 32 19.85 11.01 -21.76
CA ASP A 32 19.80 12.27 -21.04
C ASP A 32 19.05 13.31 -21.88
N VAL A 33 17.95 13.84 -21.34
CA VAL A 33 17.15 14.89 -21.97
C VAL A 33 17.33 16.19 -21.21
N GLU A 34 17.95 17.18 -21.85
CA GLU A 34 18.14 18.52 -21.28
C GLU A 34 16.92 19.39 -21.59
N ILE A 35 16.31 19.92 -20.55
CA ILE A 35 15.16 20.82 -20.60
C ILE A 35 15.59 22.19 -20.10
N ASP A 36 15.10 23.24 -20.74
CA ASP A 36 15.41 24.60 -20.38
C ASP A 36 14.25 25.56 -20.61
N PHE A 37 14.42 26.81 -20.21
CA PHE A 37 13.52 27.93 -20.40
C PHE A 37 14.27 29.17 -20.93
N PRO A 38 13.66 30.02 -21.78
CA PRO A 38 14.30 31.23 -22.29
C PRO A 38 14.72 32.22 -21.20
N ARG A 39 15.85 32.92 -21.40
CA ARG A 39 16.23 34.04 -20.51
C ARG A 39 15.14 35.12 -20.52
N GLY A 40 14.86 35.71 -19.35
CA GLY A 40 13.79 36.68 -19.19
C GLY A 40 12.40 36.07 -18.98
N SER A 41 12.27 34.74 -18.92
CA SER A 41 11.03 34.09 -18.52
C SER A 41 10.62 34.53 -17.11
N LEU A 42 9.31 34.69 -16.92
CA LEU A 42 8.69 35.04 -15.65
C LEU A 42 7.97 33.81 -15.10
N PHE A 43 7.98 33.68 -13.78
CA PHE A 43 7.42 32.53 -13.07
C PHE A 43 6.50 33.00 -11.94
N ALA A 44 5.61 32.12 -11.52
CA ALA A 44 4.81 32.33 -10.32
C ALA A 44 5.63 31.97 -9.06
N CYS A 45 5.45 32.72 -7.98
CA CYS A 45 5.99 32.34 -6.68
C CYS A 45 5.28 31.08 -6.17
N PRO A 46 6.00 30.00 -5.83
CA PRO A 46 5.39 28.74 -5.39
C PRO A 46 4.71 28.84 -4.02
N SER A 47 5.05 29.84 -3.19
CA SER A 47 4.44 30.00 -1.86
C SER A 47 3.17 30.83 -1.85
N CYS A 48 3.09 31.91 -2.64
CA CYS A 48 1.95 32.84 -2.60
C CYS A 48 1.21 32.99 -3.94
N GLY A 49 1.67 32.32 -5.00
CA GLY A 49 1.06 32.37 -6.33
C GLY A 49 1.29 33.67 -7.11
N ARG A 50 2.03 34.66 -6.56
CA ARG A 50 2.31 35.92 -7.25
C ARG A 50 3.01 35.67 -8.60
N GLU A 51 2.39 36.08 -9.69
CA GLU A 51 2.94 35.98 -11.04
C GLU A 51 4.03 37.03 -11.32
N GLY A 52 4.70 36.89 -12.46
CA GLY A 52 5.61 37.93 -12.97
C GLY A 52 6.97 38.00 -12.27
N CYS A 53 7.34 36.99 -11.48
CA CYS A 53 8.61 36.99 -10.77
C CYS A 53 9.74 36.54 -11.71
N SER A 54 10.79 37.35 -11.86
CA SER A 54 11.97 36.99 -12.64
C SER A 54 12.84 35.98 -11.90
N ALA A 55 13.56 35.15 -12.66
CA ALA A 55 14.58 34.27 -12.10
C ALA A 55 15.72 35.12 -11.47
N TYR A 56 15.90 34.97 -10.16
CA TYR A 56 17.00 35.53 -9.39
C TYR A 56 18.30 34.80 -9.73
N ASP A 57 18.25 33.47 -9.68
CA ASP A 57 19.29 32.57 -10.14
C ASP A 57 18.68 31.21 -10.56
N THR A 58 19.54 30.25 -10.88
CA THR A 58 19.12 28.91 -11.32
C THR A 58 20.03 27.83 -10.74
N GLU A 59 19.44 26.69 -10.38
CA GLU A 59 20.17 25.49 -9.96
C GLU A 59 19.91 24.36 -10.97
N ARG A 60 20.91 23.52 -11.23
CA ARG A 60 20.75 22.35 -12.11
C ARG A 60 20.19 21.18 -11.30
N HIS A 61 19.09 20.62 -11.77
CA HIS A 61 18.46 19.44 -11.19
C HIS A 61 18.41 18.30 -12.22
N GLU A 62 18.38 17.08 -11.73
CA GLU A 62 18.26 15.86 -12.52
C GLU A 62 17.20 14.95 -11.89
N TRP A 63 16.36 14.36 -12.73
CA TRP A 63 15.31 13.41 -12.34
C TRP A 63 15.41 12.15 -13.15
N ARG A 64 15.36 11.01 -12.48
CA ARG A 64 15.18 9.72 -13.13
C ARG A 64 13.74 9.62 -13.68
N HIS A 65 13.64 9.34 -14.98
CA HIS A 65 12.38 9.24 -15.72
C HIS A 65 12.04 7.79 -16.08
N LEU A 66 10.91 7.54 -16.75
CA LEU A 66 10.60 6.23 -17.31
C LEU A 66 11.73 5.75 -18.24
N ASN A 67 11.98 4.44 -18.31
CA ASN A 67 12.98 3.92 -19.24
C ASN A 67 12.66 4.31 -20.68
N PHE A 68 13.69 4.69 -21.42
CA PHE A 68 13.63 4.72 -22.87
C PHE A 68 13.95 3.32 -23.40
N PHE A 69 12.90 2.56 -23.69
CA PHE A 69 12.98 1.10 -23.92
C PHE A 69 13.62 0.38 -22.72
N GLN A 70 14.81 -0.19 -22.91
CA GLN A 70 15.59 -0.90 -21.88
C GLN A 70 16.69 -0.03 -21.25
N HIS A 71 16.78 1.22 -21.67
CA HIS A 71 17.78 2.19 -21.28
C HIS A 71 17.21 3.13 -20.22
N GLU A 72 18.03 3.49 -19.23
CA GLU A 72 17.63 4.47 -18.24
C GLU A 72 17.45 5.82 -18.93
N ALA A 73 16.41 6.58 -18.56
CA ALA A 73 16.26 7.96 -19.01
C ALA A 73 16.29 8.92 -17.83
N TYR A 74 16.89 10.08 -18.04
CA TYR A 74 16.99 11.17 -17.09
C TYR A 74 16.56 12.48 -17.75
N LEU A 75 15.78 13.27 -17.01
CA LEU A 75 15.51 14.66 -17.36
C LEU A 75 16.45 15.53 -16.54
N ALA A 76 17.19 16.40 -17.19
CA ALA A 76 17.99 17.43 -16.53
C ALA A 76 17.43 18.80 -16.89
N ALA A 77 17.36 19.71 -15.93
CA ALA A 77 16.94 21.08 -16.20
C ALA A 77 17.62 22.06 -15.26
N ARG A 78 17.84 23.29 -15.74
CA ARG A 78 18.04 24.42 -14.82
C ARG A 78 16.69 24.88 -14.27
N VAL A 79 16.55 24.85 -12.95
CA VAL A 79 15.35 25.27 -12.22
C VAL A 79 15.57 26.67 -11.66
N PRO A 80 14.70 27.65 -11.98
CA PRO A 80 14.85 29.01 -11.49
C PRO A 80 14.46 29.11 -10.02
N ARG A 81 15.18 29.95 -9.28
CA ARG A 81 14.69 30.49 -8.01
C ARG A 81 14.25 31.92 -8.25
N VAL A 82 13.04 32.26 -7.81
CA VAL A 82 12.48 33.61 -7.92
C VAL A 82 12.66 34.35 -6.61
N ASN A 83 12.97 35.66 -6.68
CA ASN A 83 12.96 36.52 -5.50
C ASN A 83 11.60 37.20 -5.37
N CYS A 84 10.71 36.62 -4.56
CA CYS A 84 9.40 37.18 -4.28
C CYS A 84 9.52 38.23 -3.17
N GLY A 85 8.97 39.43 -3.38
CA GLY A 85 9.00 40.50 -2.38
C GLY A 85 8.38 40.12 -1.03
N ASP A 86 7.38 39.23 -1.01
CA ASP A 86 6.68 38.81 0.22
C ASP A 86 7.26 37.52 0.83
N CYS A 87 7.78 36.61 -0.01
CA CYS A 87 8.18 35.26 0.41
C CYS A 87 9.69 35.02 0.39
N GLY A 88 10.48 35.99 -0.10
CA GLY A 88 11.91 35.85 -0.34
C GLY A 88 12.23 34.95 -1.53
N VAL A 89 13.43 34.35 -1.50
CA VAL A 89 13.92 33.48 -2.59
C VAL A 89 13.26 32.11 -2.51
N LYS A 90 12.62 31.67 -3.60
CA LYS A 90 11.90 30.39 -3.69
C LYS A 90 12.21 29.67 -5.00
N THR A 91 12.47 28.36 -4.93
CA THR A 91 12.66 27.50 -6.11
C THR A 91 11.32 27.23 -6.78
N VAL A 92 11.23 27.52 -8.08
CA VAL A 92 10.01 27.30 -8.88
C VAL A 92 9.71 25.81 -9.01
N GLU A 93 8.43 25.46 -8.94
CA GLU A 93 7.96 24.09 -9.19
C GLU A 93 8.00 23.77 -10.69
N VAL A 94 8.50 22.59 -11.03
CA VAL A 94 8.54 22.09 -12.40
C VAL A 94 7.35 21.16 -12.66
N PRO A 95 6.75 21.18 -13.85
CA PRO A 95 5.51 20.44 -14.11
C PRO A 95 5.68 18.92 -14.15
N TRP A 96 6.91 18.41 -14.26
CA TRP A 96 7.19 16.97 -14.37
C TRP A 96 7.70 16.32 -13.09
N ALA A 97 7.94 17.06 -12.00
CA ALA A 97 8.49 16.50 -10.77
C ALA A 97 8.01 17.25 -9.52
N ARG A 98 7.78 16.49 -8.46
CA ARG A 98 7.50 17.04 -7.13
C ARG A 98 8.75 17.67 -6.52
N LEU A 99 8.58 18.75 -5.76
CA LEU A 99 9.67 19.41 -5.03
C LEU A 99 10.44 18.41 -4.14
N GLY A 100 11.77 18.41 -4.26
CA GLY A 100 12.67 17.54 -3.51
C GLY A 100 12.71 16.08 -3.98
N SER A 101 11.92 15.70 -4.99
CA SER A 101 12.07 14.38 -5.61
C SER A 101 13.19 14.38 -6.64
N GLY A 102 13.92 13.26 -6.70
CA GLY A 102 14.86 12.93 -7.79
C GLY A 102 14.21 12.05 -8.87
N PHE A 103 12.88 11.94 -8.87
CA PHE A 103 12.09 11.22 -9.85
C PHE A 103 11.07 12.15 -10.51
N THR A 104 10.73 11.86 -11.75
CA THR A 104 9.59 12.50 -12.41
C THR A 104 8.27 11.93 -11.87
N LEU A 105 7.18 12.70 -11.94
CA LEU A 105 5.83 12.27 -11.55
C LEU A 105 5.40 10.99 -12.27
N LEU A 106 5.72 10.85 -13.57
CA LEU A 106 5.42 9.64 -14.33
C LEU A 106 6.21 8.42 -13.84
N PHE A 107 7.46 8.60 -13.43
CA PHE A 107 8.24 7.53 -12.82
C PHE A 107 7.63 7.14 -11.47
N GLU A 108 7.33 8.10 -10.60
CA GLU A 108 6.67 7.83 -9.32
C GLU A 108 5.32 7.11 -9.49
N ALA A 109 4.52 7.51 -10.48
CA ALA A 109 3.26 6.83 -10.82
C ALA A 109 3.45 5.37 -11.24
N LEU A 110 4.49 5.06 -12.03
CA LEU A 110 4.84 3.68 -12.39
C LEU A 110 5.19 2.87 -11.13
N ILE A 111 5.99 3.43 -10.23
CA ILE A 111 6.36 2.77 -8.96
C ILE A 111 5.11 2.47 -8.12
N MET A 112 4.21 3.46 -7.97
CA MET A 112 2.95 3.28 -7.24
C MET A 112 2.05 2.22 -7.86
N MET A 113 2.02 2.12 -9.20
CA MET A 113 1.25 1.09 -9.90
C MET A 113 1.83 -0.31 -9.64
N MET A 114 3.15 -0.47 -9.76
CA MET A 114 3.82 -1.76 -9.55
C MET A 114 3.75 -2.22 -8.09
N ALA A 115 3.86 -1.31 -7.13
CA ALA A 115 3.84 -1.61 -5.69
C ALA A 115 2.54 -2.29 -5.21
N LYS A 116 1.44 -2.15 -5.97
CA LYS A 116 0.19 -2.86 -5.69
C LYS A 116 0.24 -4.35 -6.00
N ALA A 117 1.16 -4.77 -6.88
CA ALA A 117 1.17 -6.12 -7.45
C ALA A 117 2.46 -6.90 -7.13
N MET A 118 3.53 -6.25 -6.66
CA MET A 118 4.80 -6.92 -6.40
C MET A 118 5.63 -6.24 -5.29
N PRO A 119 6.57 -6.97 -4.67
CA PRO A 119 7.45 -6.40 -3.65
C PRO A 119 8.32 -5.25 -4.18
N VAL A 120 8.54 -4.22 -3.35
CA VAL A 120 9.34 -3.03 -3.71
C VAL A 120 10.74 -3.39 -4.21
N LYS A 121 11.36 -4.42 -3.65
CA LYS A 121 12.67 -4.92 -4.11
C LYS A 121 12.63 -5.41 -5.55
N SER A 122 11.58 -6.16 -5.94
CA SER A 122 11.41 -6.62 -7.32
C SER A 122 11.22 -5.46 -8.29
N ILE A 123 10.53 -4.40 -7.87
CA ILE A 123 10.38 -3.16 -8.65
C ILE A 123 11.75 -2.52 -8.85
N ALA A 124 12.51 -2.36 -7.76
CA ALA A 124 13.85 -1.81 -7.76
C ALA A 124 14.77 -2.54 -8.76
N ASP A 125 14.72 -3.86 -8.78
CA ASP A 125 15.47 -4.69 -9.74
C ASP A 125 15.03 -4.46 -11.20
N ILE A 126 13.72 -4.30 -11.46
CA ILE A 126 13.17 -4.05 -12.81
C ILE A 126 13.57 -2.66 -13.33
N VAL A 127 13.46 -1.63 -12.49
CA VAL A 127 13.75 -0.24 -12.89
C VAL A 127 15.21 0.17 -12.72
N LYS A 128 16.03 -0.75 -12.16
CA LYS A 128 17.45 -0.58 -11.82
C LYS A 128 17.69 0.60 -10.88
N GLU A 129 16.90 0.68 -9.82
CA GLU A 129 17.02 1.70 -8.79
C GLU A 129 17.19 1.08 -7.41
N HIS A 130 17.54 1.90 -6.42
CA HIS A 130 17.58 1.44 -5.03
C HIS A 130 16.17 1.44 -4.41
N ASP A 131 15.81 0.32 -3.78
CA ASP A 131 14.53 0.15 -3.08
C ASP A 131 14.27 1.23 -2.02
N THR A 132 15.31 1.70 -1.32
CA THR A 132 15.23 2.80 -0.35
C THR A 132 14.72 4.10 -0.97
N ARG A 133 15.03 4.38 -2.24
CA ARG A 133 14.47 5.55 -2.95
C ARG A 133 13.00 5.32 -3.29
N LEU A 134 12.63 4.10 -3.68
CA LEU A 134 11.23 3.76 -3.98
C LEU A 134 10.35 3.81 -2.73
N TRP A 135 10.86 3.38 -1.58
CA TRP A 135 10.16 3.51 -0.29
C TRP A 135 9.86 4.97 0.07
N ARG A 136 10.73 5.93 -0.29
CA ARG A 136 10.45 7.36 -0.08
C ARG A 136 9.26 7.84 -0.92
N VAL A 137 9.11 7.32 -2.14
CA VAL A 137 7.95 7.60 -3.00
C VAL A 137 6.68 7.04 -2.36
N LEU A 138 6.70 5.76 -1.97
CA LEU A 138 5.55 5.11 -1.33
C LEU A 138 5.14 5.83 -0.04
N ASN A 139 6.11 6.13 0.84
CA ASN A 139 5.84 6.82 2.09
C ASN A 139 5.24 8.21 1.86
N HIS A 140 5.71 8.94 0.85
CA HIS A 140 5.16 10.25 0.51
C HIS A 140 3.66 10.16 0.17
N TYR A 141 3.29 9.31 -0.80
CA TYR A 141 1.90 9.19 -1.24
C TYR A 141 0.99 8.50 -0.22
N VAL A 142 1.50 7.53 0.54
CA VAL A 142 0.73 6.92 1.63
C VAL A 142 0.47 7.95 2.74
N HIS A 143 1.46 8.78 3.08
CA HIS A 143 1.28 9.81 4.09
C HIS A 143 0.32 10.92 3.63
N GLU A 144 0.45 11.39 2.38
CA GLU A 144 -0.49 12.34 1.79
C GLU A 144 -1.92 11.78 1.77
N SER A 145 -2.10 10.54 1.32
CA SER A 145 -3.41 9.87 1.32
C SER A 145 -3.98 9.69 2.73
N ARG A 146 -3.13 9.44 3.74
CA ARG A 146 -3.53 9.32 5.14
C ARG A 146 -3.99 10.66 5.70
N GLN A 147 -3.26 11.75 5.44
CA GLN A 147 -3.64 13.08 5.93
C GLN A 147 -5.01 13.53 5.43
N GLY A 148 -5.41 13.11 4.23
CA GLY A 148 -6.73 13.38 3.66
C GLY A 148 -7.79 12.31 3.95
N ALA A 149 -7.52 11.33 4.80
CA ALA A 149 -8.48 10.27 5.11
C ALA A 149 -9.61 10.80 6.01
N ASP A 150 -10.83 10.35 5.73
CA ASP A 150 -12.04 10.67 6.49
C ASP A 150 -12.77 9.37 6.81
N PHE A 151 -12.93 9.09 8.10
CA PHE A 151 -13.53 7.88 8.64
C PHE A 151 -14.91 8.15 9.28
N SER A 152 -15.52 9.30 9.03
CA SER A 152 -16.85 9.68 9.55
C SER A 152 -17.97 8.68 9.20
N ALA A 153 -17.83 7.97 8.08
CA ALA A 153 -18.82 6.99 7.60
C ALA A 153 -18.53 5.53 8.05
N VAL A 154 -17.45 5.28 8.79
CA VAL A 154 -17.08 3.93 9.22
C VAL A 154 -18.04 3.47 10.33
N THR A 155 -18.63 2.29 10.14
CA THR A 155 -19.53 1.69 11.13
C THR A 155 -19.19 0.23 11.46
N GLU A 156 -18.45 -0.47 10.59
CA GLU A 156 -18.14 -1.89 10.73
C GLU A 156 -16.64 -2.10 10.55
N VAL A 157 -15.95 -2.56 11.59
CA VAL A 157 -14.49 -2.69 11.60
C VAL A 157 -14.08 -4.15 11.73
N GLY A 158 -13.19 -4.60 10.84
CA GLY A 158 -12.49 -5.86 10.98
C GLY A 158 -11.12 -5.64 11.63
N VAL A 159 -10.72 -6.52 12.54
CA VAL A 159 -9.41 -6.52 13.18
C VAL A 159 -8.76 -7.88 12.97
N ASP A 160 -7.56 -7.88 12.40
CA ASP A 160 -6.76 -9.10 12.20
C ASP A 160 -5.30 -8.88 12.59
N GLU A 161 -4.60 -9.97 12.92
CA GLU A 161 -3.19 -9.98 13.26
C GLU A 161 -2.39 -10.71 12.17
N THR A 162 -1.34 -10.06 11.66
CA THR A 162 -0.37 -10.74 10.81
C THR A 162 1.01 -10.76 11.48
N SER A 163 1.62 -11.94 11.52
CA SER A 163 3.03 -12.07 11.93
C SER A 163 3.94 -11.58 10.80
N SER A 164 4.74 -10.55 11.08
CA SER A 164 5.63 -9.95 10.09
C SER A 164 6.91 -10.77 9.84
N LYS A 165 7.43 -11.48 10.87
CA LYS A 165 8.61 -12.39 10.82
C LYS A 165 8.58 -13.44 11.93
N ARG A 166 9.40 -14.51 11.81
CA ARG A 166 9.73 -15.40 12.93
C ARG A 166 10.28 -14.57 14.10
N GLY A 167 9.68 -14.68 15.29
CA GLY A 167 10.16 -14.01 16.51
C GLY A 167 9.19 -13.01 17.18
N HIS A 168 7.87 -13.23 17.11
CA HIS A 168 6.86 -12.44 17.84
C HIS A 168 6.67 -10.97 17.43
N ASN A 169 6.95 -10.60 16.16
CA ASN A 169 6.59 -9.29 15.63
C ASN A 169 5.22 -9.35 14.96
N TYR A 170 4.22 -8.77 15.61
CA TYR A 170 2.84 -8.74 15.12
C TYR A 170 2.50 -7.34 14.59
N VAL A 171 1.67 -7.29 13.56
CA VAL A 171 1.02 -6.08 13.06
C VAL A 171 -0.48 -6.34 13.15
N SER A 172 -1.19 -5.47 13.87
CA SER A 172 -2.66 -5.43 13.88
C SER A 172 -3.14 -4.53 12.75
N LEU A 173 -4.10 -5.05 11.97
CA LEU A 173 -4.71 -4.38 10.84
C LEU A 173 -6.18 -4.13 11.15
N PHE A 174 -6.61 -2.90 10.98
CA PHE A 174 -8.00 -2.46 11.11
C PHE A 174 -8.52 -2.12 9.73
N VAL A 175 -9.63 -2.73 9.34
CA VAL A 175 -10.23 -2.60 8.01
C VAL A 175 -11.68 -2.17 8.12
N ASP A 176 -12.14 -1.32 7.22
CA ASP A 176 -13.57 -1.08 7.05
C ASP A 176 -14.16 -2.27 6.28
N MET A 177 -15.09 -2.97 6.92
CA MET A 177 -15.72 -4.15 6.37
C MET A 177 -16.64 -3.82 5.18
N LYS A 178 -17.15 -2.58 5.08
CA LYS A 178 -18.01 -2.14 3.98
C LYS A 178 -17.21 -1.79 2.74
N SER A 179 -16.21 -0.92 2.86
CA SER A 179 -15.40 -0.47 1.72
C SER A 179 -14.20 -1.36 1.40
N SER A 180 -13.89 -2.34 2.25
CA SER A 180 -12.68 -3.18 2.15
C SER A 180 -11.38 -2.36 2.14
N GLN A 181 -11.35 -1.25 2.87
CA GLN A 181 -10.18 -0.37 2.98
C GLN A 181 -9.46 -0.57 4.31
N VAL A 182 -8.13 -0.49 4.30
CA VAL A 182 -7.32 -0.49 5.53
C VAL A 182 -7.45 0.89 6.19
N LEU A 183 -8.07 0.91 7.36
CA LEU A 183 -8.24 2.11 8.17
C LEU A 183 -6.98 2.42 8.96
N PHE A 184 -6.38 1.42 9.62
CA PHE A 184 -5.23 1.62 10.49
C PHE A 184 -4.36 0.37 10.54
N ALA A 185 -3.06 0.56 10.71
CA ALA A 185 -2.09 -0.51 10.89
C ALA A 185 -1.10 -0.12 11.97
N THR A 186 -0.88 -1.00 12.95
CA THR A 186 0.00 -0.70 14.08
C THR A 186 0.76 -1.93 14.54
N GLU A 187 1.95 -1.73 15.08
CA GLU A 187 2.74 -2.81 15.68
C GLU A 187 2.09 -3.31 16.97
N GLY A 188 2.29 -4.58 17.27
CA GLY A 188 1.76 -5.24 18.45
C GLY A 188 0.47 -5.99 18.18
N LYS A 189 -0.11 -6.50 19.26
CA LYS A 189 -1.34 -7.31 19.24
C LYS A 189 -2.13 -7.32 20.55
N ASP A 190 -1.77 -6.41 21.44
CA ASP A 190 -2.40 -6.30 22.75
C ASP A 190 -3.61 -5.35 22.68
N ALA A 191 -4.33 -5.23 23.79
CA ALA A 191 -5.50 -4.36 23.89
C ALA A 191 -5.18 -2.87 23.60
N SER A 192 -3.92 -2.44 23.71
CA SER A 192 -3.53 -1.05 23.40
C SER A 192 -3.58 -0.74 21.90
N THR A 193 -3.59 -1.77 21.03
CA THR A 193 -3.80 -1.58 19.59
C THR A 193 -5.18 -0.99 19.29
N LEU A 194 -6.22 -1.40 20.03
CA LEU A 194 -7.59 -0.89 19.91
C LEU A 194 -7.69 0.56 20.41
N GLU A 195 -6.97 0.89 21.49
CA GLU A 195 -6.85 2.27 21.98
C GLU A 195 -6.21 3.18 20.92
N ARG A 196 -5.07 2.75 20.35
CA ARG A 196 -4.40 3.49 19.26
C ARG A 196 -5.30 3.65 18.04
N PHE A 197 -6.03 2.60 17.67
CA PHE A 197 -6.98 2.67 16.57
C PHE A 197 -8.10 3.67 16.87
N LYS A 198 -8.68 3.65 18.06
CA LYS A 198 -9.70 4.64 18.46
C LYS A 198 -9.19 6.08 18.32
N THR A 199 -7.98 6.35 18.81
CA THR A 199 -7.36 7.67 18.68
C THR A 199 -7.14 8.07 17.21
N ASP A 200 -6.66 7.14 16.38
CA ASP A 200 -6.48 7.38 14.94
C ASP A 200 -7.82 7.62 14.23
N LEU A 201 -8.85 6.83 14.56
CA LEU A 201 -10.21 6.96 14.02
C LEU A 201 -10.76 8.37 14.28
N GLU A 202 -10.68 8.84 15.52
CA GLU A 202 -11.15 10.17 15.93
C GLU A 202 -10.32 11.31 15.30
N ALA A 203 -9.00 11.10 15.13
CA ALA A 203 -8.14 12.07 14.45
C ALA A 203 -8.48 12.24 12.95
N HIS A 204 -9.09 11.23 12.32
CA HIS A 204 -9.55 11.25 10.93
C HIS A 204 -11.07 11.38 10.83
N HIS A 205 -11.69 12.18 11.70
CA HIS A 205 -13.12 12.53 11.67
C HIS A 205 -14.12 11.37 11.91
N GLY A 206 -13.64 10.19 12.29
CA GLY A 206 -14.49 9.09 12.74
C GLY A 206 -15.00 9.31 14.17
N ASP A 207 -16.06 8.59 14.53
CA ASP A 207 -16.60 8.57 15.89
C ASP A 207 -16.65 7.12 16.39
N SER A 208 -16.02 6.87 17.53
CA SER A 208 -16.00 5.54 18.13
C SER A 208 -17.40 5.03 18.53
N SER A 209 -18.36 5.92 18.78
CA SER A 209 -19.76 5.57 19.06
C SER A 209 -20.56 5.22 17.80
N ASN A 210 -20.08 5.57 16.60
CA ASN A 210 -20.68 5.15 15.33
C ASN A 210 -20.30 3.72 14.93
N ILE A 211 -19.31 3.13 15.60
CA ILE A 211 -18.90 1.74 15.35
C ILE A 211 -19.95 0.81 15.95
N GLN A 212 -20.66 0.11 15.08
CA GLN A 212 -21.77 -0.80 15.43
C GLN A 212 -21.32 -2.26 15.49
N GLU A 213 -20.30 -2.63 14.73
CA GLU A 213 -19.78 -3.99 14.66
C GLU A 213 -18.25 -3.97 14.67
N VAL A 214 -17.65 -4.84 15.48
CA VAL A 214 -16.23 -5.18 15.41
C VAL A 214 -16.09 -6.68 15.18
N CYS A 215 -15.54 -7.04 14.02
CA CYS A 215 -15.20 -8.42 13.69
C CYS A 215 -13.73 -8.69 14.03
N CYS A 216 -13.44 -9.61 14.93
CA CYS A 216 -12.05 -9.98 15.24
C CYS A 216 -11.88 -11.47 15.55
N ASP A 217 -10.64 -11.91 15.74
CA ASP A 217 -10.37 -13.25 16.26
C ASP A 217 -10.84 -13.41 17.74
N MET A 218 -10.70 -14.61 18.29
CA MET A 218 -11.08 -14.90 19.68
C MET A 218 -9.97 -14.54 20.69
N SER A 219 -9.06 -13.62 20.36
CA SER A 219 -7.98 -13.18 21.24
C SER A 219 -8.55 -12.44 22.47
N PRO A 220 -8.23 -12.86 23.71
CA PRO A 220 -8.67 -12.14 24.91
C PRO A 220 -8.24 -10.66 24.92
N ALA A 221 -7.12 -10.33 24.28
CA ALA A 221 -6.63 -8.96 24.17
C ALA A 221 -7.54 -8.11 23.28
N PHE A 222 -8.03 -8.65 22.16
CA PHE A 222 -8.98 -7.95 21.29
C PHE A 222 -10.36 -7.87 21.91
N ILE A 223 -10.87 -8.95 22.51
CA ILE A 223 -12.16 -8.95 23.21
C ILE A 223 -12.18 -7.82 24.25
N SER A 224 -11.19 -7.81 25.15
CA SER A 224 -11.09 -6.78 26.19
C SER A 224 -10.84 -5.37 25.62
N GLY A 225 -10.08 -5.25 24.53
CA GLY A 225 -9.86 -3.98 23.85
C GLY A 225 -11.15 -3.41 23.23
N VAL A 226 -11.95 -4.25 22.57
CA VAL A 226 -13.22 -3.86 21.96
C VAL A 226 -14.22 -3.45 23.03
N GLU A 227 -14.45 -4.29 24.04
CA GLU A 227 -15.38 -4.01 25.14
C GLU A 227 -15.05 -2.69 25.86
N LYS A 228 -13.77 -2.36 25.98
CA LYS A 228 -13.30 -1.15 26.65
C LYS A 228 -13.42 0.10 25.77
N HIS A 229 -13.04 0.01 24.49
CA HIS A 229 -12.87 1.21 23.64
C HIS A 229 -14.05 1.47 22.70
N PHE A 230 -14.83 0.44 22.38
CA PHE A 230 -16.00 0.45 21.49
C PHE A 230 -17.20 -0.24 22.17
N PRO A 231 -17.69 0.27 23.32
CA PRO A 231 -18.68 -0.43 24.15
C PRO A 231 -20.07 -0.58 23.48
N GLU A 232 -20.38 0.27 22.50
CA GLU A 232 -21.64 0.22 21.74
C GLU A 232 -21.56 -0.78 20.57
N ALA A 233 -20.36 -1.27 20.22
CA ALA A 233 -20.17 -2.17 19.11
C ALA A 233 -20.52 -3.62 19.52
N HIS A 234 -21.23 -4.32 18.65
CA HIS A 234 -21.36 -5.76 18.73
C HIS A 234 -20.05 -6.43 18.36
N LEU A 235 -19.59 -7.33 19.22
CA LEU A 235 -18.40 -8.12 18.98
C LEU A 235 -18.77 -9.39 18.20
N THR A 236 -18.29 -9.47 16.96
CA THR A 236 -18.49 -10.62 16.08
C THR A 236 -17.19 -11.40 15.94
N PHE A 237 -17.21 -12.71 16.15
CA PHE A 237 -16.01 -13.53 15.94
C PHE A 237 -15.85 -13.91 14.47
N ASP A 238 -14.62 -13.78 13.99
CA ASP A 238 -14.28 -14.15 12.62
C ASP A 238 -14.59 -15.64 12.36
N LYS A 239 -15.34 -15.86 11.27
CA LYS A 239 -15.81 -17.18 10.87
C LYS A 239 -14.66 -18.13 10.57
N PHE A 240 -13.57 -17.65 9.98
CA PHE A 240 -12.43 -18.50 9.64
C PHE A 240 -11.77 -19.05 10.90
N HIS A 241 -11.56 -18.22 11.92
CA HIS A 241 -11.00 -18.64 13.20
C HIS A 241 -11.92 -19.64 13.94
N VAL A 242 -13.24 -19.40 13.95
CA VAL A 242 -14.20 -20.35 14.55
C VAL A 242 -14.16 -21.70 13.83
N LEU A 243 -14.23 -21.71 12.50
CA LEU A 243 -14.16 -22.94 11.71
C LEU A 243 -12.83 -23.67 11.88
N LYS A 244 -11.73 -22.95 12.06
CA LYS A 244 -10.41 -23.54 12.33
C LYS A 244 -10.42 -24.32 13.64
N ILE A 245 -10.93 -23.75 14.72
CA ILE A 245 -11.03 -24.43 16.03
C ILE A 245 -11.92 -25.68 15.94
N LEU A 246 -13.08 -25.57 15.28
CA LEU A 246 -13.99 -26.71 15.10
C LEU A 246 -13.30 -27.84 14.31
N ASN A 247 -12.62 -27.50 13.22
CA ASN A 247 -11.88 -28.47 12.40
C ASN A 247 -10.72 -29.12 13.18
N GLU A 248 -10.02 -28.36 14.02
CA GLU A 248 -8.96 -28.88 14.90
C GLU A 248 -9.53 -29.84 15.93
N ALA A 249 -10.65 -29.52 16.58
CA ALA A 249 -11.32 -30.39 17.54
C ALA A 249 -11.78 -31.71 16.88
N VAL A 250 -12.36 -31.65 15.68
CA VAL A 250 -12.76 -32.84 14.91
C VAL A 250 -11.56 -33.71 14.56
N ASP A 251 -10.45 -33.12 14.09
CA ASP A 251 -9.24 -33.89 13.78
C ASP A 251 -8.59 -34.47 15.04
N GLU A 252 -8.67 -33.79 16.18
CA GLU A 252 -8.16 -34.27 17.46
C GLU A 252 -8.93 -35.50 17.95
N VAL A 253 -10.26 -35.45 17.97
CA VAL A 253 -11.10 -36.62 18.30
C VAL A 253 -10.80 -37.79 17.36
N ARG A 254 -10.70 -37.52 16.05
CA ARG A 254 -10.34 -38.53 15.05
C ARG A 254 -8.96 -39.16 15.36
N ARG A 255 -7.95 -38.37 15.75
CA ARG A 255 -6.61 -38.88 16.11
C ARG A 255 -6.65 -39.76 17.36
N GLN A 256 -7.46 -39.40 18.34
CA GLN A 256 -7.64 -40.17 19.57
C GLN A 256 -8.31 -41.51 19.26
N GLU A 257 -9.43 -41.51 18.54
CA GLU A 257 -10.16 -42.73 18.19
C GLU A 257 -9.38 -43.64 17.22
N GLN A 258 -8.55 -43.06 16.34
CA GLN A 258 -7.71 -43.83 15.40
C GLN A 258 -6.81 -44.87 16.09
N GLN A 259 -6.51 -44.70 17.38
CA GLN A 259 -5.68 -45.65 18.15
C GLN A 259 -6.38 -47.00 18.34
N SER A 260 -7.68 -47.00 18.58
CA SER A 260 -8.52 -48.21 18.73
C SER A 260 -9.29 -48.57 17.46
N ARG A 261 -9.42 -47.63 16.50
CA ARG A 261 -10.19 -47.75 15.26
C ARG A 261 -9.31 -47.49 14.03
N PRO A 262 -8.59 -48.52 13.52
CA PRO A 262 -7.70 -48.38 12.36
C PRO A 262 -8.38 -47.83 11.10
N GLU A 263 -9.70 -48.01 10.97
CA GLU A 263 -10.53 -47.49 9.88
C GLU A 263 -10.54 -45.96 9.79
N LEU A 264 -10.20 -45.25 10.87
CA LEU A 264 -10.06 -43.79 10.88
C LEU A 264 -8.69 -43.28 10.38
N LYS A 265 -7.77 -44.18 10.00
CA LYS A 265 -6.47 -43.79 9.43
C LYS A 265 -6.66 -43.14 8.05
N ARG A 266 -5.96 -42.04 7.82
CA ARG A 266 -5.99 -41.29 6.54
C ARG A 266 -7.38 -40.73 6.17
N THR A 267 -8.30 -40.60 7.12
CA THR A 267 -9.66 -40.06 6.88
C THR A 267 -9.80 -38.57 7.21
N ARG A 268 -8.74 -37.87 7.67
CA ARG A 268 -8.79 -36.45 8.11
C ARG A 268 -9.66 -35.56 7.21
N TYR A 269 -9.33 -35.47 5.92
CA TYR A 269 -10.03 -34.57 5.00
C TYR A 269 -11.46 -34.99 4.64
N ILE A 270 -11.91 -36.16 5.06
CA ILE A 270 -13.31 -36.59 4.93
C ILE A 270 -14.17 -35.82 5.95
N TRP A 271 -13.62 -35.54 7.14
CA TRP A 271 -14.32 -34.86 8.23
C TRP A 271 -14.23 -33.34 8.17
N LEU A 272 -13.23 -32.79 7.47
CA LEU A 272 -12.94 -31.34 7.40
C LEU A 272 -13.49 -30.66 6.14
N LYS A 273 -14.38 -31.33 5.42
CA LYS A 273 -15.00 -30.82 4.19
C LYS A 273 -16.52 -30.90 4.34
N ASN A 274 -17.21 -29.95 3.72
CA ASN A 274 -18.65 -30.09 3.58
C ASN A 274 -18.98 -31.31 2.71
N PRO A 275 -20.11 -32.01 2.97
CA PRO A 275 -20.51 -33.21 2.23
C PRO A 275 -20.53 -33.03 0.72
N GLU A 276 -21.01 -31.88 0.23
CA GLU A 276 -21.08 -31.53 -1.19
C GLU A 276 -19.70 -31.37 -1.86
N ASN A 277 -18.63 -31.18 -1.08
CA ASN A 277 -17.25 -30.99 -1.56
C ASN A 277 -16.39 -32.27 -1.44
N LEU A 278 -16.99 -33.39 -1.02
CA LEU A 278 -16.31 -34.68 -0.94
C LEU A 278 -16.14 -35.27 -2.34
N LYS A 279 -14.96 -35.84 -2.61
CA LYS A 279 -14.78 -36.71 -3.78
C LYS A 279 -15.60 -37.98 -3.58
N GLU A 280 -16.00 -38.62 -4.67
CA GLU A 280 -16.82 -39.85 -4.64
C GLU A 280 -16.23 -40.92 -3.70
N ASN A 281 -14.92 -41.19 -3.79
CA ASN A 281 -14.24 -42.11 -2.90
C ASN A 281 -14.27 -41.70 -1.41
N GLN A 282 -14.21 -40.39 -1.12
CA GLN A 282 -14.31 -39.85 0.24
C GLN A 282 -15.74 -40.00 0.78
N ALA A 283 -16.76 -39.75 -0.06
CA ALA A 283 -18.16 -39.93 0.30
C ALA A 283 -18.49 -41.39 0.60
N THR A 284 -18.07 -42.33 -0.26
CA THR A 284 -18.22 -43.77 -0.01
C THR A 284 -17.54 -44.18 1.30
N THR A 285 -16.32 -43.69 1.54
CA THR A 285 -15.61 -43.98 2.79
C THR A 285 -16.36 -43.40 4.00
N LEU A 286 -16.88 -42.17 3.91
CA LEU A 286 -17.68 -41.56 4.98
C LEU A 286 -18.92 -42.39 5.30
N GLU A 287 -19.64 -42.90 4.30
CA GLU A 287 -20.80 -43.77 4.51
C GLU A 287 -20.45 -45.05 5.27
N THR A 288 -19.27 -45.64 5.01
CA THR A 288 -18.82 -46.83 5.76
C THR A 288 -18.48 -46.53 7.22
N LEU A 289 -18.20 -45.26 7.53
CA LEU A 289 -17.82 -44.78 8.86
C LEU A 289 -19.00 -44.20 9.67
N GLN A 290 -20.21 -44.14 9.09
CA GLN A 290 -21.40 -43.68 9.81
C GLN A 290 -21.93 -44.76 10.75
N VAL A 291 -22.38 -44.34 11.94
CA VAL A 291 -22.80 -45.18 13.07
C VAL A 291 -23.80 -46.29 12.70
N LYS A 292 -24.62 -46.09 11.65
CA LYS A 292 -25.58 -47.10 11.16
C LYS A 292 -24.94 -48.39 10.60
N LYS A 293 -23.64 -48.41 10.31
CA LYS A 293 -22.92 -49.59 9.78
C LYS A 293 -21.81 -50.13 10.70
N LEU A 294 -21.59 -49.48 11.85
CA LEU A 294 -20.53 -49.83 12.80
C LEU A 294 -21.05 -50.38 14.14
N ASN A 295 -22.38 -50.42 14.33
CA ASN A 295 -23.07 -51.09 15.43
C ASN A 295 -23.89 -52.27 14.90
#